data_AF-A0A948XQX0-F1
#
_entry.id   AF-A0A948XQX0-F1
#
_cell.length_a   1.000
_cell.length_b   1.000
_cell.length_c   1.000
_cell.angle_alpha   90.00
_cell.angle_beta   90.00
_cell.angle_gamma   90.00
#
_symmetry.space_group_name_H-M   'P 1'
#
loop_
_entity.id
_entity.type
_entity.pdbx_description
1 polymer ?
#
loop_
_entity_poly.entity_id
_entity_poly.type
_entity_poly.pdbx_seq_one_letter_code
_entity_poly.pdbx_strand_id
1 'polypeptide(L)'
;MAKTRILLDSNAYLRIADSFHPLLHESFGKPNYTLYLIKEFQKEFNKNPRLKNKFGWVNQPEFTENRQHRLRTTKSQKEQINLTYSYLWAHNISEGIGASRVDVKALAYGDVLGVPVITDDVDMTEIGKAFGIEIWGLLDLLKVVYNSKRIDLKDINALINYLDYLKDLPYPAFKTDVKKAFEDHYSSSPHTF
;
A
#
# COMPACT_ATOMS: atom_id res chain seq x y z
N MET A 1 13.69 19.17 4.88
CA MET A 1 13.27 18.03 5.72
C MET A 1 13.28 16.78 4.86
N ALA A 2 13.81 15.66 5.37
CA ALA A 2 13.81 14.40 4.64
C ALA A 2 12.37 13.91 4.41
N LYS A 3 12.04 13.50 3.17
CA LYS A 3 10.74 12.90 2.84
C LYS A 3 10.77 11.43 3.21
N THR A 4 9.81 10.98 4.00
CA THR A 4 9.65 9.55 4.29
C THR A 4 8.79 8.92 3.21
N ARG A 5 9.38 8.08 2.37
CA ARG A 5 8.67 7.44 1.27
C ARG A 5 8.08 6.13 1.78
N ILE A 6 6.90 5.79 1.30
CA ILE A 6 6.23 4.52 1.61
C ILE A 6 5.77 3.94 0.28
N LEU A 7 6.00 2.65 0.06
CA LEU A 7 5.54 1.94 -1.13
C LEU A 7 4.24 1.21 -0.84
N LEU A 8 3.26 1.34 -1.73
CA LEU A 8 2.06 0.52 -1.72
C LEU A 8 2.28 -0.68 -2.63
N ASP A 9 1.87 -1.86 -2.18
CA ASP A 9 1.62 -2.97 -3.09
C ASP A 9 0.37 -2.70 -3.95
N SER A 10 0.07 -3.62 -4.86
CA SER A 10 -1.08 -3.48 -5.76
C SER A 10 -2.41 -3.47 -4.98
N ASN A 11 -2.55 -4.32 -3.97
CA ASN A 11 -3.80 -4.51 -3.23
C ASN A 11 -4.09 -3.32 -2.30
N ALA A 12 -3.10 -2.84 -1.54
CA ALA A 12 -3.19 -1.65 -0.72
C ALA A 12 -3.57 -0.42 -1.57
N TYR A 13 -2.95 -0.25 -2.74
CA TYR A 13 -3.33 0.82 -3.66
C TYR A 13 -4.79 0.71 -4.11
N LEU A 14 -5.21 -0.46 -4.59
CA LEU A 14 -6.58 -0.70 -5.06
C LEU A 14 -7.63 -0.53 -3.96
N ARG A 15 -7.28 -0.82 -2.70
CA ARG A 15 -8.18 -0.66 -1.56
C ARG A 15 -8.43 0.79 -1.17
N ILE A 16 -7.43 1.66 -1.25
CA ILE A 16 -7.52 3.01 -0.64
C ILE A 16 -7.52 4.17 -1.62
N ALA A 17 -7.02 3.99 -2.85
CA ALA A 17 -6.80 5.13 -3.74
C ALA A 17 -8.08 5.79 -4.21
N ASP A 18 -9.16 5.03 -4.34
CA ASP A 18 -10.49 5.52 -4.68
C ASP A 18 -11.08 6.39 -3.56
N SER A 19 -10.92 5.96 -2.30
CA SER A 19 -11.45 6.68 -1.14
C SER A 19 -10.62 7.91 -0.75
N PHE A 20 -9.30 7.86 -0.95
CA PHE A 20 -8.37 8.91 -0.51
C PHE A 20 -7.66 9.59 -1.69
N HIS A 21 -8.44 10.00 -2.70
CA HIS A 21 -7.91 10.69 -3.88
C HIS A 21 -7.77 12.21 -3.65
N PRO A 22 -6.67 12.85 -4.09
CA PRO A 22 -5.44 12.24 -4.61
C PRO A 22 -4.63 11.55 -3.50
N LEU A 23 -4.13 10.36 -3.79
CA LEU A 23 -3.42 9.54 -2.80
C LEU A 23 -1.90 9.71 -2.89
N LEU A 24 -1.36 9.54 -4.10
CA LEU A 24 0.06 9.40 -4.35
C LEU A 24 0.75 10.76 -4.51
N HIS A 25 2.03 10.80 -4.18
CA HIS A 25 2.95 11.94 -4.42
C HIS A 25 2.65 13.25 -3.67
N GLU A 26 1.58 13.28 -2.89
CA GLU A 26 1.33 14.35 -1.95
C GLU A 26 1.99 14.03 -0.61
N SER A 27 2.76 14.99 -0.11
CA SER A 27 3.43 14.83 1.16
C SER A 27 2.52 15.22 2.33
N PHE A 28 2.53 14.46 3.41
CA PHE A 28 1.65 14.67 4.56
C PHE A 28 2.35 14.39 5.89
N GLY A 29 1.87 15.05 6.95
CA GLY A 29 2.36 14.86 8.32
C GLY A 29 3.83 15.22 8.54
N LYS A 30 4.34 14.80 9.70
CA LYS A 30 5.76 14.90 10.07
C LYS A 30 6.24 13.49 10.41
N PRO A 31 7.33 12.99 9.80
CA PRO A 31 8.31 13.69 8.97
C PRO A 31 8.03 13.62 7.45
N ASN A 32 6.92 14.18 6.99
CA ASN A 32 6.61 14.40 5.57
C ASN A 32 6.55 13.09 4.76
N TYR A 33 5.59 12.24 5.10
CA TYR A 33 5.31 10.97 4.42
C TYR A 33 4.85 11.19 2.99
N THR A 34 5.17 10.30 2.06
CA THR A 34 4.68 10.35 0.68
C THR A 34 4.51 8.94 0.14
N LEU A 35 3.33 8.66 -0.41
CA LEU A 35 2.99 7.35 -0.94
C LEU A 35 3.42 7.22 -2.39
N TYR A 36 3.94 6.05 -2.74
CA TYR A 36 4.40 5.70 -4.08
C TYR A 36 3.89 4.33 -4.48
N LEU A 37 3.75 4.14 -5.79
CA LEU A 37 3.43 2.87 -6.42
C LEU A 37 4.53 2.53 -7.43
N ILE A 38 4.87 1.24 -7.57
CA ILE A 38 5.85 0.81 -8.56
C ILE A 38 5.28 0.92 -9.98
N LYS A 39 6.15 1.16 -10.96
CA LYS A 39 5.75 1.36 -12.37
C LYS A 39 5.15 0.09 -13.00
N GLU A 40 5.47 -1.07 -12.45
CA GLU A 40 5.03 -2.39 -12.90
C GLU A 40 3.53 -2.61 -12.67
N PHE A 41 2.92 -1.93 -11.70
CA PHE A 41 1.50 -2.06 -11.36
C PHE A 41 0.59 -1.94 -12.59
N GLN A 42 0.72 -0.86 -13.38
CA GLN A 42 -0.19 -0.60 -14.50
C GLN A 42 -0.12 -1.71 -15.55
N LYS A 43 1.10 -2.25 -15.79
CA LYS A 43 1.30 -3.34 -16.74
C LYS A 43 0.60 -4.62 -16.26
N GLU A 44 0.65 -4.89 -14.96
CA GLU A 44 -0.02 -6.05 -14.36
C GLU A 44 -1.53 -5.88 -14.33
N PHE A 45 -2.01 -4.71 -13.89
CA PHE A 45 -3.43 -4.37 -13.87
C PHE A 45 -4.08 -4.52 -15.25
N ASN A 46 -3.43 -4.01 -16.30
CA ASN A 46 -3.95 -4.06 -17.67
C ASN A 46 -4.11 -5.48 -18.22
N LYS A 47 -3.30 -6.44 -17.73
CA LYS A 47 -3.36 -7.84 -18.13
C LYS A 47 -4.49 -8.62 -17.47
N ASN A 48 -5.09 -8.11 -16.39
CA ASN A 48 -6.10 -8.84 -15.62
C ASN A 48 -7.52 -8.27 -15.88
N PRO A 49 -8.34 -8.91 -16.74
CA PRO A 49 -9.70 -8.44 -17.03
C PRO A 49 -10.60 -8.37 -15.80
N ARG A 50 -10.43 -9.31 -14.84
CA ARG A 50 -11.24 -9.33 -13.62
C ARG A 50 -10.96 -8.10 -12.75
N LEU A 51 -9.68 -7.75 -12.58
CA LEU A 51 -9.30 -6.53 -11.84
C LEU A 51 -9.82 -5.27 -12.54
N LYS A 52 -9.74 -5.19 -13.87
CA LYS A 52 -10.29 -4.05 -14.63
C LYS A 52 -11.80 -3.89 -14.43
N ASN A 53 -12.54 -4.99 -14.42
CA ASN A 53 -13.98 -4.96 -14.20
C ASN A 53 -14.33 -4.57 -12.76
N LYS A 54 -13.56 -5.06 -11.76
CA LYS A 54 -13.76 -4.73 -10.34
C LYS A 54 -13.40 -3.27 -10.04
N PHE A 55 -12.30 -2.78 -10.61
CA PHE A 55 -11.72 -1.47 -10.31
C PHE A 55 -11.73 -0.57 -11.56
N GLY A 56 -12.91 -0.33 -12.11
CA GLY A 56 -13.10 0.46 -13.34
C GLY A 56 -12.60 1.91 -13.23
N TRP A 57 -12.51 2.44 -11.99
CA TRP A 57 -11.98 3.77 -11.71
C TRP A 57 -10.48 3.91 -12.00
N VAL A 58 -9.70 2.81 -11.95
CA VAL A 58 -8.23 2.86 -12.02
C VAL A 58 -7.76 3.58 -13.29
N ASN A 59 -8.39 3.34 -14.43
CA ASN A 59 -7.99 3.94 -15.71
C ASN A 59 -8.71 5.26 -16.04
N GLN A 60 -9.48 5.82 -15.12
CA GLN A 60 -10.02 7.17 -15.31
C GLN A 60 -8.88 8.22 -15.28
N PRO A 61 -9.08 9.39 -15.92
CA PRO A 61 -8.03 10.39 -16.10
C PRO A 61 -7.36 10.82 -14.79
N GLU A 62 -8.13 11.17 -13.76
CA GLU A 62 -7.61 11.65 -12.47
C GLU A 62 -6.65 10.66 -11.78
N PHE A 63 -6.98 9.36 -11.82
CA PHE A 63 -6.13 8.32 -11.21
C PHE A 63 -4.91 8.01 -12.07
N THR A 64 -5.08 8.06 -13.40
CA THR A 64 -3.95 7.89 -14.32
C THR A 64 -2.94 9.00 -14.14
N GLU A 65 -3.41 10.26 -14.08
CA GLU A 65 -2.62 11.46 -13.81
C GLU A 65 -1.93 11.40 -12.44
N ASN A 66 -2.65 11.06 -11.37
CA ASN A 66 -2.05 10.89 -10.04
C ASN A 66 -0.95 9.82 -10.06
N ARG A 67 -1.12 8.74 -10.82
CA ARG A 67 -0.06 7.72 -11.00
C ARG A 67 1.08 8.17 -11.91
N GLN A 68 0.92 9.13 -12.82
CA GLN A 68 1.94 9.48 -13.83
C GLN A 68 3.29 9.83 -13.20
N HIS A 69 3.28 10.45 -12.02
CA HIS A 69 4.48 10.69 -11.25
C HIS A 69 5.06 9.36 -10.77
N ARG A 70 6.35 9.13 -11.01
CA ARG A 70 7.01 7.87 -10.66
C ARG A 70 7.99 8.08 -9.52
N LEU A 71 8.17 7.04 -8.72
CA LEU A 71 9.31 6.94 -7.82
C LEU A 71 10.60 6.99 -8.63
N ARG A 72 11.36 8.08 -8.46
CA ARG A 72 12.63 8.27 -9.18
C ARG A 72 13.67 7.32 -8.60
N THR A 73 14.31 6.56 -9.49
CA THR A 73 15.43 5.66 -9.19
C THR A 73 16.61 5.98 -10.08
N THR A 74 17.81 6.00 -9.51
CA THR A 74 19.06 6.15 -10.28
C THR A 74 19.36 4.89 -11.09
N LYS A 75 20.32 4.95 -12.01
CA LYS A 75 20.76 3.76 -12.77
C LYS A 75 21.28 2.67 -11.83
N SER A 76 22.15 3.03 -10.89
CA SER A 76 22.68 2.11 -9.88
C SER A 76 21.57 1.50 -9.01
N GLN A 77 20.58 2.30 -8.57
CA GLN A 77 19.43 1.75 -7.83
C GLN A 77 18.62 0.76 -8.66
N LYS A 78 18.43 1.00 -9.97
CA LYS A 78 17.71 0.04 -10.84
C LYS A 78 18.46 -1.27 -10.99
N GLU A 79 19.79 -1.21 -11.12
CA GLU A 79 20.65 -2.40 -11.17
C GLU A 79 20.54 -3.19 -9.85
N GLN A 80 20.62 -2.49 -8.73
CA GLN A 80 20.46 -3.10 -7.40
C GLN A 80 19.05 -3.69 -7.21
N ILE A 81 17.98 -3.00 -7.60
CA ILE A 81 16.60 -3.52 -7.55
C ILE A 81 16.43 -4.78 -8.39
N ASN A 82 17.14 -4.90 -9.51
CA ASN A 82 17.11 -6.11 -10.33
C ASN A 82 17.86 -7.26 -9.68
N LEU A 83 19.05 -6.99 -9.12
CA LEU A 83 19.81 -7.97 -8.36
C LEU A 83 19.03 -8.46 -7.14
N THR A 84 18.45 -7.53 -6.37
CA THR A 84 17.58 -7.81 -5.23
C THR A 84 16.40 -8.66 -5.60
N TYR A 85 15.68 -8.27 -6.65
CA TYR A 85 14.58 -9.08 -7.16
C TYR A 85 15.01 -10.51 -7.50
N SER A 86 16.19 -10.73 -8.09
CA SER A 86 16.65 -12.07 -8.47
C SER A 86 16.80 -13.01 -7.28
N TYR A 87 17.38 -12.57 -6.15
CA TYR A 87 17.51 -13.43 -4.98
C TYR A 87 16.21 -13.56 -4.18
N LEU A 88 15.39 -12.51 -4.07
CA LEU A 88 14.08 -12.61 -3.43
C LEU A 88 13.18 -13.58 -4.21
N TRP A 89 13.22 -13.52 -5.54
CA TRP A 89 12.46 -14.43 -6.41
C TRP A 89 12.95 -15.87 -6.31
N ALA A 90 14.27 -16.08 -6.22
CA ALA A 90 14.82 -17.41 -6.01
C ALA A 90 14.36 -18.01 -4.67
N HIS A 91 14.37 -17.21 -3.60
CA HIS A 91 13.86 -17.64 -2.28
C HIS A 91 12.36 -17.91 -2.31
N ASN A 92 11.57 -17.03 -2.95
CA ASN A 92 10.14 -17.25 -3.13
C ASN A 92 9.86 -18.62 -3.76
N ILE A 93 10.62 -19.01 -4.78
CA ILE A 93 10.49 -20.33 -5.41
C ILE A 93 10.98 -21.45 -4.49
N SER A 94 12.13 -21.30 -3.83
CA SER A 94 12.72 -22.37 -3.01
C SER A 94 11.85 -22.75 -1.83
N GLU A 95 11.25 -21.76 -1.18
CA GLU A 95 10.37 -21.96 -0.01
C GLU A 95 8.92 -22.23 -0.42
N GLY A 96 8.59 -22.18 -1.72
CA GLY A 96 7.22 -22.36 -2.21
C GLY A 96 6.27 -21.23 -1.81
N ILE A 97 6.81 -20.04 -1.53
CA ILE A 97 6.05 -18.84 -1.22
C ILE A 97 5.26 -18.39 -2.47
N GLY A 98 3.99 -18.02 -2.28
CA GLY A 98 3.04 -17.78 -3.36
C GLY A 98 3.04 -16.36 -3.95
N ALA A 99 3.97 -15.49 -3.54
CA ALA A 99 3.96 -14.08 -3.95
C ALA A 99 4.16 -13.93 -5.47
N SER A 100 3.44 -12.98 -6.08
CA SER A 100 3.56 -12.75 -7.51
C SER A 100 4.87 -12.04 -7.86
N ARG A 101 5.21 -12.00 -9.16
CA ARG A 101 6.40 -11.26 -9.63
C ARG A 101 6.35 -9.77 -9.32
N VAL A 102 5.15 -9.15 -9.35
CA VAL A 102 5.02 -7.72 -9.05
C VAL A 102 5.18 -7.45 -7.56
N ASP A 103 4.73 -8.38 -6.71
CA ASP A 103 4.85 -8.32 -5.26
C ASP A 103 6.31 -8.44 -4.81
N VAL A 104 7.02 -9.46 -5.31
CA VAL A 104 8.45 -9.63 -5.06
C VAL A 104 9.25 -8.44 -5.60
N LYS A 105 8.79 -7.83 -6.71
CA LYS A 105 9.41 -6.60 -7.22
C LYS A 105 9.19 -5.42 -6.27
N ALA A 106 7.98 -5.26 -5.70
CA ALA A 106 7.71 -4.21 -4.71
C ALA A 106 8.62 -4.33 -3.48
N LEU A 107 8.82 -5.56 -2.97
CA LEU A 107 9.77 -5.84 -1.90
C LEU A 107 11.20 -5.45 -2.26
N ALA A 108 11.65 -5.77 -3.48
CA ALA A 108 12.96 -5.36 -3.96
C ALA A 108 13.13 -3.84 -4.03
N TYR A 109 12.06 -3.10 -4.36
CA TYR A 109 12.07 -1.64 -4.29
C TYR A 109 12.15 -1.15 -2.84
N GLY A 110 11.43 -1.77 -1.91
CA GLY A 110 11.45 -1.45 -0.48
C GLY A 110 12.84 -1.59 0.12
N ASP A 111 13.46 -2.76 -0.09
CA ASP A 111 14.81 -3.10 0.36
C ASP A 111 15.86 -2.09 -0.12
N VAL A 112 15.97 -1.91 -1.44
CA VAL A 112 17.02 -1.07 -2.04
C VAL A 112 16.87 0.42 -1.71
N LEU A 113 15.64 0.88 -1.50
CA LEU A 113 15.38 2.28 -1.18
C LEU A 113 15.34 2.55 0.33
N GLY A 114 15.35 1.50 1.16
CA GLY A 114 15.20 1.60 2.61
C GLY A 114 13.87 2.23 3.01
N VAL A 115 12.77 1.76 2.40
CA VAL A 115 11.43 2.32 2.61
C VAL A 115 10.43 1.21 2.93
N PRO A 116 9.45 1.46 3.81
CA PRO A 116 8.43 0.47 4.14
C PRO A 116 7.55 0.15 2.93
N VAL A 117 7.17 -1.13 2.82
CA VAL A 117 6.16 -1.62 1.87
C VAL A 117 4.86 -1.91 2.63
N ILE A 118 3.76 -1.29 2.19
CA ILE A 118 2.43 -1.56 2.70
C ILE A 118 1.90 -2.81 2.02
N THR A 119 1.64 -3.85 2.81
CA THR A 119 0.95 -5.05 2.37
C THR A 119 0.37 -5.78 3.58
N ASP A 120 -0.76 -6.45 3.37
CA ASP A 120 -1.34 -7.40 4.33
C ASP A 120 -1.25 -8.84 3.77
N ASP A 121 -0.51 -9.04 2.67
CA ASP A 121 -0.29 -10.33 2.04
C ASP A 121 0.70 -11.17 2.86
N VAL A 122 0.31 -12.40 3.18
CA VAL A 122 1.09 -13.30 4.05
C VAL A 122 2.40 -13.71 3.37
N ASP A 123 2.36 -13.99 2.06
CA ASP A 123 3.53 -14.40 1.29
C ASP A 123 4.55 -13.25 1.21
N MET A 124 4.08 -12.02 0.97
CA MET A 124 4.96 -10.84 0.99
C MET A 124 5.55 -10.58 2.36
N THR A 125 4.75 -10.74 3.42
CA THR A 125 5.18 -10.54 4.80
C THR A 125 6.25 -11.57 5.20
N GLU A 126 6.11 -12.81 4.75
CA GLU A 126 7.09 -13.88 4.97
C GLU A 126 8.44 -13.56 4.33
N ILE A 127 8.46 -13.16 3.06
CA ILE A 127 9.68 -12.73 2.36
C ILE A 127 10.27 -11.50 3.05
N GLY A 128 9.43 -10.51 3.39
CA GLY A 128 9.89 -9.30 4.06
C GLY A 128 10.61 -9.60 5.37
N LYS A 129 10.05 -10.50 6.19
CA LYS A 129 10.67 -10.99 7.42
C LYS A 129 11.98 -11.72 7.17
N ALA A 130 12.05 -12.59 6.17
CA ALA A 130 13.25 -13.38 5.86
C ALA A 130 14.44 -12.49 5.44
N PHE A 131 14.17 -11.36 4.78
CA PHE A 131 15.21 -10.45 4.27
C PHE A 131 15.35 -9.13 5.06
N GLY A 132 14.60 -8.96 6.16
CA GLY A 132 14.65 -7.74 6.97
C GLY A 132 14.08 -6.50 6.26
N ILE A 133 13.17 -6.69 5.31
CA ILE A 133 12.48 -5.62 4.60
C ILE A 133 11.37 -5.10 5.51
N GLU A 134 11.28 -3.78 5.67
CA GLU A 134 10.25 -3.16 6.49
C GLU A 134 8.87 -3.31 5.84
N ILE A 135 7.95 -4.00 6.52
CA ILE A 135 6.57 -4.23 6.11
C ILE A 135 5.61 -3.58 7.11
N TRP A 136 4.64 -2.84 6.60
CA TRP A 136 3.54 -2.28 7.38
C TRP A 136 2.21 -2.81 6.82
N GLY A 137 1.23 -3.05 7.70
CA GLY A 137 -0.12 -3.40 7.26
C GLY A 137 -0.91 -2.17 6.82
N LEU A 138 -2.09 -2.38 6.21
CA LEU A 138 -2.98 -1.27 5.88
C LEU A 138 -3.41 -0.51 7.15
N LEU A 139 -3.60 -1.21 8.27
CA LEU A 139 -3.93 -0.58 9.55
C LEU A 139 -2.84 0.39 10.04
N ASP A 140 -1.57 0.06 9.83
CA ASP A 140 -0.45 0.93 10.20
C ASP A 140 -0.44 2.18 9.32
N LEU A 141 -0.69 2.03 8.02
CA LEU A 141 -0.87 3.17 7.13
C LEU A 141 -2.02 4.07 7.61
N LEU A 142 -3.18 3.49 7.96
CA LEU A 142 -4.33 4.25 8.46
C LEU A 142 -4.00 5.07 9.72
N LYS A 143 -3.25 4.49 10.67
CA LYS A 143 -2.77 5.23 11.85
C LYS A 143 -1.88 6.40 11.45
N VAL A 144 -0.95 6.20 10.50
CA VAL A 144 -0.05 7.25 10.03
C VAL A 144 -0.81 8.38 9.33
N VAL A 145 -1.74 8.07 8.43
CA VAL A 145 -2.53 9.11 7.73
C VAL A 145 -3.50 9.83 8.68
N TYR A 146 -4.09 9.14 9.65
CA TYR A 146 -4.93 9.74 10.69
C TYR A 146 -4.14 10.68 11.60
N ASN A 147 -3.02 10.21 12.15
CA ASN A 147 -2.16 11.01 13.04
C ASN A 147 -1.56 12.23 12.33
N SER A 148 -1.43 12.17 11.00
CA SER A 148 -1.01 13.30 10.17
C SER A 148 -2.11 14.35 9.93
N LYS A 149 -3.35 14.07 10.35
CA LYS A 149 -4.57 14.85 10.07
C LYS A 149 -4.92 14.96 8.58
N ARG A 150 -4.47 13.99 7.77
CA ARG A 150 -4.83 13.89 6.34
C ARG A 150 -6.24 13.33 6.16
N ILE A 151 -6.66 12.45 7.08
CA ILE A 151 -8.00 11.85 7.12
C ILE A 151 -8.53 11.89 8.56
N ASP A 152 -9.84 11.75 8.73
CA ASP A 152 -10.50 11.63 10.03
C ASP A 152 -11.17 10.24 10.24
N LEU A 153 -11.89 10.08 11.36
CA LEU A 153 -12.60 8.82 11.65
C LEU A 153 -13.76 8.55 10.69
N LYS A 154 -14.40 9.58 10.13
CA LYS A 154 -15.47 9.42 9.15
C LYS A 154 -14.91 8.86 7.84
N ASP A 155 -13.76 9.36 7.41
CA ASP A 155 -13.04 8.85 6.23
C ASP A 155 -12.64 7.38 6.41
N ILE A 156 -12.09 7.02 7.59
CA ILE A 156 -11.75 5.63 7.91
C ILE A 156 -13.01 4.76 7.86
N ASN A 157 -14.10 5.15 8.52
CA ASN A 157 -15.34 4.38 8.52
C ASN A 157 -15.92 4.21 7.11
N ALA A 158 -15.88 5.26 6.28
CA ALA A 158 -16.31 5.21 4.90
C ALA A 158 -15.49 4.18 4.11
N LEU A 159 -14.16 4.20 4.24
CA LEU A 159 -13.28 3.21 3.63
C LEU A 159 -13.62 1.79 4.09
N ILE A 160 -13.75 1.55 5.40
CA ILE A 160 -14.05 0.21 5.92
C ILE A 160 -15.39 -0.31 5.42
N ASN A 161 -16.43 0.53 5.41
CA ASN A 161 -17.74 0.15 4.88
C ASN A 161 -17.69 -0.16 3.38
N TYR A 162 -16.92 0.63 2.61
CA TYR A 162 -16.72 0.39 1.18
C TYR A 162 -16.00 -0.94 0.92
N LEU A 163 -14.92 -1.23 1.64
CA LEU A 163 -14.19 -2.49 1.52
C LEU A 163 -15.02 -3.70 1.94
N ASP A 164 -15.83 -3.56 2.99
CA ASP A 164 -16.76 -4.61 3.47
C ASP A 164 -17.81 -4.92 2.40
N TYR A 165 -18.40 -3.88 1.79
CA TYR A 165 -19.34 -4.02 0.68
C TYR A 165 -18.71 -4.74 -0.52
N LEU A 166 -17.47 -4.39 -0.88
CA LEU A 166 -16.73 -5.04 -1.97
C LEU A 166 -16.17 -6.43 -1.60
N LYS A 167 -16.35 -6.88 -0.35
CA LYS A 167 -15.73 -8.09 0.22
C LYS A 167 -14.22 -8.12 -0.01
N ASP A 168 -13.57 -6.97 0.21
CA ASP A 168 -12.16 -6.72 -0.11
C ASP A 168 -11.35 -6.26 1.11
N LEU A 169 -11.84 -6.54 2.32
CA LEU A 169 -11.08 -6.32 3.56
C LEU A 169 -9.75 -7.11 3.52
N PRO A 170 -8.64 -6.56 4.06
CA PRO A 170 -7.33 -7.23 4.07
C PRO A 170 -7.34 -8.64 4.67
N TYR A 171 -8.03 -8.82 5.79
CA TYR A 171 -8.18 -10.09 6.49
C TYR A 171 -9.47 -10.09 7.33
N PRO A 172 -9.98 -11.26 7.78
CA PRO A 172 -11.30 -11.36 8.42
C PRO A 172 -11.49 -10.47 9.65
N ALA A 173 -10.45 -10.29 10.47
CA ALA A 173 -10.51 -9.49 11.69
C ALA A 173 -10.27 -7.98 11.47
N PHE A 174 -10.02 -7.52 10.24
CA PHE A 174 -9.54 -6.16 9.97
C PHE A 174 -10.47 -5.07 10.52
N LYS A 175 -11.79 -5.24 10.35
CA LYS A 175 -12.80 -4.29 10.88
C LYS A 175 -12.73 -4.18 12.40
N THR A 176 -12.55 -5.30 13.09
CA THR A 176 -12.43 -5.33 14.55
C THR A 176 -11.13 -4.67 15.01
N ASP A 177 -10.03 -4.90 14.30
CA ASP A 177 -8.72 -4.35 14.66
C ASP A 177 -8.64 -2.85 14.38
N VAL A 178 -9.28 -2.37 13.31
CA VAL A 178 -9.49 -0.93 13.06
C VAL A 178 -10.31 -0.32 14.20
N LYS A 179 -11.44 -0.92 14.60
CA LYS A 179 -12.25 -0.39 15.70
C LYS A 179 -11.44 -0.24 16.99
N LYS A 180 -10.70 -1.28 17.38
CA LYS A 180 -9.82 -1.25 18.57
C LYS A 180 -8.73 -0.18 18.45
N ALA A 181 -8.09 -0.07 17.29
CA ALA A 181 -7.00 0.88 17.07
C ALA A 181 -7.43 2.35 17.20
N PHE A 182 -8.72 2.65 16.99
CA PHE A 182 -9.27 4.00 17.06
C PHE A 182 -10.30 4.19 18.19
N GLU A 183 -10.47 3.22 19.08
CA GLU A 183 -11.51 3.20 20.14
C GLU A 183 -11.42 4.39 21.11
N ASP A 184 -10.21 4.77 21.52
CA ASP A 184 -9.97 5.92 22.39
C ASP A 184 -10.38 7.25 21.74
N HIS A 185 -10.35 7.31 20.40
CA HIS A 185 -10.77 8.48 19.62
C HIS A 185 -12.29 8.55 19.40
N TYR A 186 -13.00 7.42 19.50
CA TYR A 186 -14.47 7.42 19.48
C TYR A 186 -15.07 7.94 20.79
N SER A 187 -14.42 7.66 21.92
CA SER A 187 -14.91 8.03 23.26
C SER A 187 -14.71 9.51 23.62
N SER A 188 -13.97 10.25 22.78
CA SER A 188 -13.65 11.67 22.97
C SER A 188 -14.40 12.61 22.00
N SER A 189 -15.28 12.07 21.14
CA SER A 189 -16.25 12.87 20.39
C SER A 189 -17.54 13.06 21.19
N PRO A 190 -17.89 14.27 21.63
CA PRO A 190 -19.22 14.52 22.18
C PRO A 190 -20.24 14.38 21.05
N HIS A 191 -21.17 13.45 21.25
CA HIS A 191 -22.41 13.20 20.51
C HIS A 191 -22.59 13.85 19.13
N THR A 192 -22.82 13.02 18.11
CA THR A 192 -23.92 13.27 17.18
C THR A 192 -24.33 11.96 16.51
N PHE A 193 -25.62 11.63 16.70
CA PHE A 193 -26.35 10.56 16.02
C PHE A 193 -26.50 10.85 14.53
#